data_AF-A0A8J6MGD5-F1
#
_entry.id   AF-A0A8J6MGD5-F1
#
_cell.length_a   1.000
_cell.length_b   1.000
_cell.length_c   1.000
_cell.angle_alpha   90.00
_cell.angle_beta   90.00
_cell.angle_gamma   90.00
#
_symmetry.space_group_name_H-M   'P 1'
#
loop_
_entity.id
_entity.type
_entity.pdbx_description
1 polymer ?
#
loop_
_entity_poly.entity_id
_entity_poly.type
_entity_poly.pdbx_seq_one_letter_code
_entity_poly.pdbx_strand_id
1 'polypeptide(L)'
;MFAAPSATLLAHFTSWNDMSGRPAPVTYSFATDIPAGSAAFSAAQQASARLALAAWDSVSGLSFVEVPDMAGGAGIDLRFRLDPMSAINVLGQSSLPPWGDVALNVALFRGDSLAPSATRIGFQTLLHEIGHALGLSHPAPGTANAAANTLMIDTLGRGASARAPLPWDREAVQTLYGTPEAEAALGLRWSWDGALAAVRGQGTTGDDLLTGTAHRDALFGAAGRDLLQGGQGDDL
;
A
#
# COMPACT_ATOMS: atom_id res chain seq x y z
N MET A 1 14.82 -7.63 -26.99
CA MET A 1 15.12 -7.09 -25.65
C MET A 1 14.26 -7.86 -24.69
N PHE A 2 14.84 -8.68 -23.80
CA PHE A 2 14.03 -9.37 -22.78
C PHE A 2 13.50 -8.29 -21.82
N ALA A 3 12.21 -8.36 -21.47
CA ALA A 3 11.65 -7.47 -20.46
C ALA A 3 12.43 -7.62 -19.15
N ALA A 4 12.61 -6.52 -18.41
CA ALA A 4 13.22 -6.57 -17.09
C ALA A 4 12.47 -7.60 -16.22
N PRO A 5 13.14 -8.45 -15.43
CA PRO A 5 12.48 -9.49 -14.64
C PRO A 5 11.39 -8.95 -13.67
N SER A 6 11.53 -7.71 -13.22
CA SER A 6 10.55 -6.95 -12.43
C SER A 6 9.23 -6.69 -13.17
N ALA A 7 9.23 -6.63 -14.50
CA ALA A 7 8.01 -6.47 -15.30
C ALA A 7 7.02 -7.63 -15.10
N THR A 8 7.50 -8.80 -14.67
CA THR A 8 6.62 -9.92 -14.32
C THR A 8 5.73 -9.62 -13.11
N LEU A 9 6.14 -8.70 -12.24
CA LEU A 9 5.36 -8.25 -11.09
C LEU A 9 4.22 -7.29 -11.49
N LEU A 10 4.14 -6.85 -12.75
CA LEU A 10 3.13 -5.90 -13.24
C LEU A 10 2.06 -6.56 -14.12
N ALA A 11 1.85 -7.87 -13.96
CA ALA A 11 1.01 -8.68 -14.85
C ALA A 11 -0.47 -8.25 -14.89
N HIS A 12 -0.98 -7.62 -13.83
CA HIS A 12 -2.39 -7.21 -13.74
C HIS A 12 -2.67 -5.78 -14.24
N PHE A 13 -1.65 -4.94 -14.43
CA PHE A 13 -1.80 -3.54 -14.89
C PHE A 13 -2.80 -2.71 -14.06
N THR A 14 -2.71 -2.82 -12.73
CA THR A 14 -3.55 -2.09 -11.77
C THR A 14 -2.70 -1.21 -10.87
N SER A 15 -3.16 -0.01 -10.55
CA SER A 15 -2.55 0.90 -9.58
C SER A 15 -3.60 1.83 -8.96
N TRP A 16 -3.21 2.58 -7.92
CA TRP A 16 -4.03 3.65 -7.30
C TRP A 16 -4.00 4.97 -8.08
N ASN A 17 -3.24 5.04 -9.16
CA ASN A 17 -3.26 6.13 -10.12
C ASN A 17 -3.70 5.62 -11.49
N ASP A 18 -3.66 6.47 -12.50
CA ASP A 18 -3.93 6.13 -13.90
C ASP A 18 -2.78 5.38 -14.60
N MET A 19 -2.01 4.57 -13.85
CA MET A 19 -0.77 3.91 -14.30
C MET A 19 0.28 4.90 -14.87
N SER A 20 0.22 6.16 -14.47
CA SER A 20 1.06 7.23 -15.04
C SER A 20 2.51 7.23 -14.60
N GLY A 21 2.90 6.35 -13.65
CA GLY A 21 4.22 6.40 -13.03
C GLY A 21 4.44 7.65 -12.19
N ARG A 22 3.36 8.31 -11.76
CA ARG A 22 3.40 9.55 -10.98
C ARG A 22 3.13 9.29 -9.50
N PRO A 23 3.72 10.11 -8.62
CA PRO A 23 3.40 10.11 -7.20
C PRO A 23 1.89 10.23 -6.94
N ALA A 24 1.41 9.55 -5.90
CA ALA A 24 -0.01 9.55 -5.54
C ALA A 24 -0.21 9.37 -4.02
N PRO A 25 -1.17 10.07 -3.41
CA PRO A 25 -1.64 9.72 -2.07
C PRO A 25 -2.37 8.38 -2.09
N VAL A 26 -2.23 7.61 -1.01
CA VAL A 26 -2.94 6.35 -0.80
C VAL A 26 -3.44 6.31 0.64
N THR A 27 -4.75 6.20 0.81
CA THR A 27 -5.39 6.14 2.12
C THR A 27 -5.31 4.75 2.72
N TYR A 28 -5.25 4.67 4.05
CA TYR A 28 -5.38 3.39 4.71
C TYR A 28 -6.09 3.48 6.06
N SER A 29 -6.72 2.37 6.45
CA SER A 29 -7.37 2.23 7.75
C SER A 29 -7.21 0.83 8.34
N PHE A 30 -7.59 0.70 9.61
CA PHE A 30 -7.70 -0.59 10.29
C PHE A 30 -9.18 -0.92 10.50
N ALA A 31 -9.63 -2.07 9.97
CA ALA A 31 -11.04 -2.42 9.97
C ALA A 31 -11.62 -2.46 11.40
N THR A 32 -12.79 -1.84 11.57
CA THR A 32 -13.53 -1.76 12.83
C THR A 32 -14.81 -2.60 12.82
N ASP A 33 -15.41 -2.83 11.64
CA ASP A 33 -16.58 -3.70 11.46
C ASP A 33 -16.17 -5.16 11.13
N ILE A 34 -15.71 -5.86 12.16
CA ILE A 34 -15.08 -7.18 11.99
C ILE A 34 -16.12 -8.30 11.77
N PRO A 35 -16.03 -9.07 10.66
CA PRO A 35 -16.86 -10.25 10.45
C PRO A 35 -16.64 -11.35 11.50
N ALA A 36 -17.62 -12.23 11.67
CA ALA A 36 -17.48 -13.37 12.57
C ALA A 36 -16.29 -14.27 12.17
N GLY A 37 -15.42 -14.60 13.13
CA GLY A 37 -14.21 -15.40 12.90
C GLY A 37 -12.95 -14.58 12.59
N SER A 38 -13.11 -13.33 12.19
CA SER A 38 -12.02 -12.37 11.95
C SER A 38 -11.57 -11.68 13.25
N ALA A 39 -10.57 -10.80 13.15
CA ALA A 39 -10.15 -9.92 14.23
C ALA A 39 -9.62 -8.58 13.69
N ALA A 40 -9.86 -7.51 14.43
CA ALA A 40 -9.19 -6.24 14.20
C ALA A 40 -7.69 -6.37 14.48
N PHE A 41 -6.87 -5.59 13.78
CA PHE A 41 -5.45 -5.45 14.13
C PHE A 41 -5.33 -4.83 15.53
N SER A 42 -4.58 -5.50 16.41
CA SER A 42 -4.17 -4.96 17.71
C SER A 42 -3.29 -3.72 17.54
N ALA A 43 -3.16 -2.89 18.57
CA ALA A 43 -2.30 -1.69 18.52
C ALA A 43 -0.85 -2.00 18.09
N ALA A 44 -0.30 -3.15 18.51
CA ALA A 44 1.03 -3.59 18.10
C ALA A 44 1.09 -3.96 16.60
N GLN A 45 0.05 -4.61 16.08
CA GLN A 45 -0.06 -4.94 14.66
C GLN A 45 -0.27 -3.70 13.79
N GLN A 46 -1.08 -2.74 14.26
CA GLN A 46 -1.23 -1.43 13.60
C GLN A 46 0.10 -0.69 13.53
N ALA A 47 0.87 -0.67 14.62
CA ALA A 47 2.22 -0.09 14.62
C ALA A 47 3.14 -0.77 13.60
N SER A 48 3.09 -2.11 13.50
CA SER A 48 3.84 -2.86 12.48
C SER A 48 3.36 -2.57 11.05
N ALA A 49 2.06 -2.41 10.81
CA ALA A 49 1.54 -2.02 9.50
C ALA A 49 2.05 -0.64 9.06
N ARG A 50 2.07 0.34 9.97
CA ARG A 50 2.67 1.65 9.70
C ARG A 50 4.15 1.55 9.33
N LEU A 51 4.91 0.67 9.97
CA LEU A 51 6.32 0.41 9.61
C LEU A 51 6.44 -0.26 8.23
N ALA A 52 5.53 -1.16 7.87
CA ALA A 52 5.52 -1.81 6.56
C ALA A 52 5.16 -0.82 5.44
N LEU A 53 4.16 0.04 5.67
CA LEU A 53 3.81 1.15 4.77
C LEU A 53 4.96 2.13 4.62
N ALA A 54 5.63 2.51 5.71
CA ALA A 54 6.83 3.35 5.67
C ALA A 54 7.99 2.71 4.87
N ALA A 55 8.10 1.38 4.86
CA ALA A 55 9.09 0.69 4.04
C ALA A 55 8.77 0.80 2.53
N TRP A 56 7.48 0.75 2.16
CA TRP A 56 7.03 0.99 0.78
C TRP A 56 7.13 2.46 0.37
N ASP A 57 6.76 3.38 1.26
CA ASP A 57 6.91 4.83 1.12
C ASP A 57 8.36 5.20 0.76
N SER A 58 9.32 4.67 1.53
CA SER A 58 10.77 4.97 1.37
C SER A 58 11.38 4.57 0.01
N VAL A 59 10.64 3.82 -0.82
CA VAL A 59 11.13 3.32 -2.11
C VAL A 59 10.23 3.68 -3.29
N SER A 60 9.12 4.38 -3.07
CA SER A 60 8.12 4.71 -4.09
C SER A 60 7.80 6.21 -4.06
N GLY A 61 7.02 6.69 -5.04
CA GLY A 61 6.42 8.02 -5.00
C GLY A 61 5.06 8.06 -4.28
N LEU A 62 4.74 7.08 -3.44
CA LEU A 62 3.47 7.07 -2.71
C LEU A 62 3.54 7.99 -1.48
N SER A 63 2.38 8.50 -1.05
CA SER A 63 2.22 9.12 0.27
C SER A 63 1.08 8.42 1.02
N PHE A 64 1.39 7.65 2.06
CA PHE A 64 0.35 6.94 2.82
C PHE A 64 -0.32 7.83 3.85
N VAL A 65 -1.65 7.94 3.79
CA VAL A 65 -2.46 8.73 4.71
C VAL A 65 -3.34 7.82 5.55
N GLU A 66 -3.10 7.77 6.87
CA GLU A 66 -4.01 7.06 7.77
C GLU A 66 -5.31 7.85 7.93
N VAL A 67 -6.44 7.20 7.69
CA VAL A 67 -7.78 7.77 7.84
C VAL A 67 -8.60 6.95 8.83
N PRO A 68 -9.61 7.54 9.50
CA PRO A 68 -10.59 6.78 10.26
C PRO A 68 -11.26 5.73 9.38
N ASP A 69 -11.45 4.55 9.94
CA ASP A 69 -12.15 3.48 9.24
C ASP A 69 -13.65 3.78 9.08
N MET A 70 -14.25 3.24 8.02
CA MET A 70 -15.68 3.36 7.73
C MET A 70 -16.32 2.00 7.53
N ALA A 71 -17.64 1.92 7.71
CA ALA A 71 -18.41 0.72 7.43
C ALA A 71 -18.13 0.23 6.00
N GLY A 72 -17.73 -1.03 5.87
CA GLY A 72 -17.36 -1.66 4.60
C GLY A 72 -16.10 -1.11 3.92
N GLY A 73 -15.38 -0.16 4.52
CA GLY A 73 -14.18 0.43 3.93
C GLY A 73 -14.45 1.41 2.78
N ALA A 74 -15.64 2.01 2.71
CA ALA A 74 -16.00 2.92 1.62
C ALA A 74 -15.01 4.10 1.52
N GLY A 75 -14.44 4.32 0.34
CA GLY A 75 -13.48 5.41 0.06
C GLY A 75 -12.09 5.21 0.68
N ILE A 76 -11.75 4.00 1.13
CA ILE A 76 -10.44 3.68 1.71
C ILE A 76 -9.70 2.77 0.75
N ASP A 77 -8.47 3.13 0.41
CA ASP A 77 -7.68 2.37 -0.56
C ASP A 77 -7.16 1.07 0.07
N LEU A 78 -6.50 1.14 1.24
CA LEU A 78 -5.95 -0.04 1.92
C LEU A 78 -6.61 -0.28 3.27
N ARG A 79 -7.10 -1.49 3.49
CA ARG A 79 -7.82 -1.81 4.73
C ARG A 79 -7.31 -3.08 5.39
N PHE A 80 -6.79 -2.93 6.61
CA PHE A 80 -6.08 -4.00 7.31
C PHE A 80 -6.97 -4.75 8.31
N ARG A 81 -6.92 -6.09 8.27
CA ARG A 81 -7.60 -6.97 9.24
C ARG A 81 -6.96 -8.36 9.33
N LEU A 82 -7.37 -9.14 10.33
CA LEU A 82 -7.09 -10.57 10.39
C LEU A 82 -8.34 -11.35 9.99
N ASP A 83 -8.21 -12.27 9.03
CA ASP A 83 -9.32 -13.09 8.53
C ASP A 83 -9.04 -14.59 8.66
N PRO A 84 -10.08 -15.43 8.76
CA PRO A 84 -9.93 -16.88 8.61
C PRO A 84 -9.51 -17.22 7.18
N MET A 85 -8.40 -17.94 7.02
CA MET A 85 -7.95 -18.45 5.73
C MET A 85 -8.45 -19.89 5.54
N SER A 86 -8.96 -20.21 4.35
CA SER A 86 -9.50 -21.54 4.05
C SER A 86 -8.43 -22.64 4.03
N ALA A 87 -7.15 -22.28 3.85
CA ALA A 87 -6.02 -23.19 3.86
C ALA A 87 -4.91 -22.73 4.83
N ILE A 88 -4.36 -23.68 5.60
CA ILE A 88 -3.35 -23.40 6.65
C ILE A 88 -2.02 -22.87 6.08
N ASN A 89 -1.76 -23.08 4.80
CA ASN A 89 -0.56 -22.60 4.10
C ASN A 89 -0.72 -21.19 3.51
N VAL A 90 -1.88 -20.57 3.64
CA VAL A 90 -2.09 -19.17 3.24
C VAL A 90 -1.83 -18.29 4.45
N LEU A 91 -0.76 -17.50 4.41
CA LEU A 91 -0.36 -16.60 5.50
C LEU A 91 -1.12 -15.28 5.44
N GLY A 92 -1.43 -14.80 4.23
CA GLY A 92 -2.19 -13.60 3.99
C GLY A 92 -2.90 -13.68 2.66
N GLN A 93 -3.79 -12.72 2.45
CA GLN A 93 -4.50 -12.50 1.21
C GLN A 93 -4.69 -10.99 1.05
N SER A 94 -4.55 -10.53 -0.18
CA SER A 94 -4.74 -9.13 -0.52
C SER A 94 -5.56 -8.99 -1.79
N SER A 95 -6.27 -7.87 -1.91
CA SER A 95 -6.95 -7.47 -3.14
C SER A 95 -6.12 -6.44 -3.88
N LEU A 96 -5.98 -6.59 -5.20
CA LEU A 96 -5.36 -5.57 -6.06
C LEU A 96 -6.19 -4.27 -6.04
N PRO A 97 -5.61 -3.12 -6.44
CA PRO A 97 -6.39 -1.93 -6.76
C PRO A 97 -7.54 -2.26 -7.73
N PRO A 98 -8.73 -1.68 -7.54
CA PRO A 98 -9.06 -0.58 -6.63
C PRO A 98 -9.63 -1.00 -5.25
N TRP A 99 -9.43 -2.25 -4.80
CA TRP A 99 -10.04 -2.75 -3.56
C TRP A 99 -9.11 -2.76 -2.34
N GLY A 100 -7.84 -3.14 -2.52
CA GLY A 100 -6.74 -2.95 -1.55
C GLY A 100 -6.87 -3.53 -0.13
N ASP A 101 -7.89 -4.35 0.15
CA ASP A 101 -7.99 -5.09 1.42
C ASP A 101 -6.72 -5.92 1.67
N VAL A 102 -6.12 -5.77 2.86
CA VAL A 102 -4.94 -6.52 3.31
C VAL A 102 -5.32 -7.37 4.53
N ALA A 103 -5.46 -8.68 4.31
CA ALA A 103 -5.88 -9.64 5.33
C ALA A 103 -4.76 -10.63 5.68
N LEU A 104 -4.45 -10.78 6.97
CA LEU A 104 -3.52 -11.81 7.44
C LEU A 104 -4.26 -12.95 8.16
N ASN A 105 -3.70 -14.15 8.12
CA ASN A 105 -4.32 -15.33 8.70
C ASN A 105 -4.50 -15.20 10.22
N VAL A 106 -5.75 -15.11 10.67
CA VAL A 106 -6.10 -14.94 12.08
C VAL A 106 -5.63 -16.11 12.96
N ALA A 107 -5.60 -17.33 12.44
CA ALA A 107 -5.16 -18.50 13.22
C ALA A 107 -3.66 -18.46 13.52
N LEU A 108 -2.87 -17.81 12.67
CA LEU A 108 -1.42 -17.73 12.80
C LEU A 108 -0.97 -16.44 13.52
N PHE A 109 -1.63 -15.33 13.24
CA PHE A 109 -1.13 -14.01 13.62
C PHE A 109 -1.92 -13.31 14.71
N ARG A 110 -3.03 -13.87 15.22
CA ARG A 110 -3.83 -13.24 16.30
C ARG A 110 -3.00 -12.85 17.54
N GLY A 111 -1.99 -13.65 17.89
CA GLY A 111 -1.07 -13.38 19.01
C GLY A 111 0.27 -12.78 18.62
N ASP A 112 0.54 -12.55 17.33
CA ASP A 112 1.80 -11.99 16.85
C ASP A 112 1.68 -10.47 16.71
N SER A 113 2.66 -9.73 17.24
CA SER A 113 2.77 -8.28 17.05
C SER A 113 3.04 -7.86 15.61
N LEU A 114 3.43 -8.81 14.75
CA LEU A 114 3.93 -8.60 13.39
C LEU A 114 5.17 -7.69 13.34
N ALA A 115 5.86 -7.48 14.46
CA ALA A 115 7.02 -6.58 14.48
C ALA A 115 8.15 -7.08 13.56
N PRO A 116 8.89 -6.18 12.89
CA PRO A 116 9.98 -6.52 11.99
C PRO A 116 10.93 -7.55 12.60
N SER A 117 11.15 -8.65 11.88
CA SER A 117 11.95 -9.76 12.36
C SER A 117 12.76 -10.36 11.23
N ALA A 118 13.93 -10.91 11.55
CA ALA A 118 14.72 -11.69 10.59
C ALA A 118 14.37 -13.19 10.63
N THR A 119 13.56 -13.60 11.60
CA THR A 119 13.27 -15.02 11.87
C THR A 119 11.78 -15.33 11.90
N ARG A 120 10.92 -14.31 11.97
CA ARG A 120 9.46 -14.47 11.95
C ARG A 120 8.90 -13.94 10.63
N ILE A 121 7.98 -14.70 10.05
CA ILE A 121 7.43 -14.42 8.71
C ILE A 121 6.34 -13.34 8.72
N GLY A 122 5.72 -13.04 9.86
CA GLY A 122 4.55 -12.16 9.92
C GLY A 122 4.75 -10.77 9.30
N PHE A 123 5.87 -10.10 9.59
CA PHE A 123 6.16 -8.80 8.98
C PHE A 123 6.43 -8.89 7.47
N GLN A 124 7.09 -9.97 7.02
CA GLN A 124 7.32 -10.20 5.60
C GLN A 124 6.01 -10.51 4.86
N THR A 125 5.10 -11.28 5.47
CA THR A 125 3.74 -11.48 4.94
C THR A 125 3.02 -10.14 4.82
N LEU A 126 3.11 -9.27 5.83
CA LEU A 126 2.51 -7.94 5.76
C LEU A 126 3.07 -7.09 4.61
N LEU A 127 4.39 -7.09 4.41
CA LEU A 127 5.01 -6.43 3.25
C LEU A 127 4.51 -7.00 1.92
N HIS A 128 4.36 -8.33 1.83
CA HIS A 128 3.89 -9.04 0.65
C HIS A 128 2.44 -8.67 0.29
N GLU A 129 1.55 -8.73 1.26
CA GLU A 129 0.15 -8.39 1.03
C GLU A 129 -0.04 -6.91 0.70
N ILE A 130 0.78 -6.01 1.27
CA ILE A 130 0.81 -4.61 0.84
C ILE A 130 1.30 -4.49 -0.60
N GLY A 131 2.33 -5.24 -1.01
CA GLY A 131 2.78 -5.25 -2.41
C GLY A 131 1.65 -5.58 -3.39
N HIS A 132 0.82 -6.58 -3.07
CA HIS A 132 -0.40 -6.86 -3.82
C HIS A 132 -1.39 -5.70 -3.78
N ALA A 133 -1.65 -5.10 -2.62
CA ALA A 133 -2.56 -3.96 -2.50
C ALA A 133 -2.06 -2.73 -3.29
N LEU A 134 -0.75 -2.65 -3.58
CA LEU A 134 -0.16 -1.62 -4.44
C LEU A 134 -0.13 -2.01 -5.93
N GLY A 135 -0.57 -3.21 -6.30
CA GLY A 135 -0.68 -3.66 -7.70
C GLY A 135 0.41 -4.64 -8.15
N LEU A 136 1.31 -5.07 -7.27
CA LEU A 136 2.33 -6.04 -7.62
C LEU A 136 1.73 -7.46 -7.64
N SER A 137 2.13 -8.23 -8.64
CA SER A 137 1.77 -9.64 -8.84
C SER A 137 2.88 -10.55 -8.31
N HIS A 138 2.59 -11.82 -8.14
CA HIS A 138 3.66 -12.82 -8.03
C HIS A 138 4.49 -12.85 -9.32
N PRO A 139 5.80 -13.15 -9.25
CA PRO A 139 6.60 -13.34 -10.45
C PRO A 139 6.07 -14.52 -11.26
N ALA A 140 6.27 -14.49 -12.57
CA ALA A 140 5.84 -15.58 -13.44
C ALA A 140 6.49 -16.92 -12.98
N PRO A 141 5.78 -18.06 -13.06
CA PRO A 141 6.33 -19.35 -12.67
C PRO A 141 7.67 -19.65 -13.36
N GLY A 142 8.67 -20.07 -12.59
CA GLY A 142 10.01 -20.39 -13.11
C GLY A 142 10.93 -19.17 -13.35
N THR A 143 10.54 -17.96 -12.93
CA THR A 143 11.40 -16.78 -13.02
C THR A 143 12.69 -16.98 -12.21
N ALA A 144 13.83 -17.02 -12.90
CA ALA A 144 15.14 -17.23 -12.29
C ALA A 144 15.47 -16.12 -11.28
N ASN A 145 16.05 -16.48 -10.14
CA ASN A 145 16.47 -15.55 -9.07
C ASN A 145 15.36 -14.75 -8.37
N ALA A 146 14.07 -15.05 -8.59
CA ALA A 146 12.96 -14.34 -7.95
C ALA A 146 13.09 -14.31 -6.41
N ALA A 147 13.41 -15.44 -5.79
CA ALA A 147 13.59 -15.58 -4.34
C ALA A 147 14.60 -14.60 -3.71
N ALA A 148 15.58 -14.13 -4.48
CA ALA A 148 16.61 -13.20 -4.01
C ALA A 148 16.27 -11.72 -4.30
N ASN A 149 15.28 -11.46 -5.15
CA ASN A 149 15.05 -10.12 -5.71
C ASN A 149 13.65 -9.56 -5.49
N THR A 150 12.67 -10.39 -5.12
CA THR A 150 11.29 -9.95 -4.83
C THR A 150 10.74 -10.64 -3.59
N LEU A 151 10.03 -9.87 -2.76
CA LEU A 151 9.23 -10.41 -1.67
C LEU A 151 7.90 -10.99 -2.15
N MET A 152 7.50 -10.74 -3.40
CA MET A 152 6.28 -11.23 -4.05
C MET A 152 6.35 -12.71 -4.45
N ILE A 153 7.30 -13.49 -3.94
CA ILE A 153 7.36 -14.93 -4.20
C ILE A 153 6.21 -15.65 -3.47
N ASP A 154 5.51 -16.53 -4.18
CA ASP A 154 4.34 -17.29 -3.71
C ASP A 154 4.69 -18.54 -2.88
N THR A 155 5.97 -18.90 -2.84
CA THR A 155 6.44 -20.16 -2.25
C THR A 155 6.99 -19.95 -0.85
N LEU A 156 6.28 -20.49 0.16
CA LEU A 156 6.69 -20.46 1.56
C LEU A 156 8.13 -20.95 1.78
N GLY A 157 8.90 -20.19 2.56
CA GLY A 157 10.24 -20.60 3.02
C GLY A 157 11.35 -20.59 1.97
N ARG A 158 11.08 -20.10 0.74
CA ARG A 158 12.10 -19.94 -0.31
C ARG A 158 12.57 -18.51 -0.54
N GLY A 159 11.90 -17.51 0.04
CA GLY A 159 12.28 -16.09 -0.11
C GLY A 159 13.26 -15.61 0.96
N ALA A 160 13.96 -14.50 0.68
CA ALA A 160 14.75 -13.80 1.69
C ALA A 160 13.85 -13.34 2.86
N SER A 161 14.33 -13.43 4.11
CA SER A 161 13.69 -12.82 5.28
C SER A 161 13.85 -11.30 5.24
N ALA A 162 13.10 -10.67 4.35
CA ALA A 162 13.21 -9.26 4.05
C ALA A 162 12.39 -8.41 5.04
N ARG A 163 12.95 -7.25 5.39
CA ARG A 163 12.28 -6.23 6.22
C ARG A 163 11.92 -4.97 5.42
N ALA A 164 12.11 -5.01 4.11
CA ALA A 164 11.83 -3.91 3.19
C ALA A 164 11.70 -4.47 1.75
N PRO A 165 11.09 -3.71 0.82
CA PRO A 165 11.06 -4.02 -0.60
C PRO A 165 12.44 -4.37 -1.20
N LEU A 166 12.52 -5.51 -1.89
CA LEU A 166 13.73 -5.98 -2.58
C LEU A 166 13.87 -5.30 -3.96
N PRO A 167 15.00 -5.44 -4.67
CA PRO A 167 15.27 -4.67 -5.89
C PRO A 167 14.18 -4.72 -6.96
N TRP A 168 13.56 -5.87 -7.22
CA TRP A 168 12.48 -5.97 -8.21
C TRP A 168 11.17 -5.36 -7.71
N ASP A 169 10.90 -5.46 -6.41
CA ASP A 169 9.74 -4.81 -5.79
C ASP A 169 9.84 -3.29 -5.95
N ARG A 170 11.03 -2.73 -5.71
CA ARG A 170 11.32 -1.31 -5.87
C ARG A 170 11.16 -0.85 -7.32
N GLU A 171 11.72 -1.58 -8.27
CA GLU A 171 11.59 -1.23 -9.69
C GLU A 171 10.13 -1.28 -10.16
N ALA A 172 9.38 -2.31 -9.73
CA ALA A 172 7.98 -2.47 -10.08
C ALA A 172 7.11 -1.34 -9.48
N VAL A 173 7.23 -1.05 -8.18
CA VAL A 173 6.44 0.00 -7.53
C VAL A 173 6.80 1.39 -8.07
N GLN A 174 8.05 1.63 -8.43
CA GLN A 174 8.46 2.89 -9.07
C GLN A 174 7.94 3.03 -10.50
N THR A 175 7.73 1.93 -11.21
CA THR A 175 7.05 1.95 -12.51
C THR A 175 5.60 2.41 -12.37
N LEU A 176 4.93 2.02 -11.28
CA LEU A 176 3.54 2.40 -11.01
C LEU A 176 3.40 3.82 -10.48
N TYR A 177 4.27 4.24 -9.54
CA TYR A 177 4.07 5.43 -8.72
C TYR A 177 5.22 6.43 -8.73
N GLY A 178 6.27 6.21 -9.53
CA GLY A 178 7.45 7.05 -9.55
C GLY A 178 8.37 6.81 -8.35
N THR A 179 9.41 7.65 -8.22
CA THR A 179 10.44 7.49 -7.19
C THR A 179 10.21 8.42 -5.98
N PRO A 180 10.83 8.14 -4.82
CA PRO A 180 10.79 9.05 -3.67
C PRO A 180 11.33 10.44 -4.01
N GLU A 181 12.34 10.53 -4.87
CA GLU A 181 12.88 11.82 -5.30
C GLU A 181 11.88 12.61 -6.17
N ALA A 182 11.09 11.91 -6.99
CA ALA A 182 10.05 12.53 -7.79
C ALA A 182 8.90 13.05 -6.90
N GLU A 183 8.46 12.27 -5.91
CA GLU A 183 7.47 12.72 -4.91
C GLU A 183 7.98 13.93 -4.13
N ALA A 184 9.20 13.85 -3.60
CA ALA A 184 9.79 14.92 -2.82
C ALA A 184 9.96 16.21 -3.64
N ALA A 185 10.25 16.09 -4.93
CA ALA A 185 10.38 17.23 -5.84
C ALA A 185 9.04 17.94 -6.11
N LEU A 186 7.89 17.26 -5.98
CA LEU A 186 6.58 17.91 -6.06
C LEU A 186 6.31 18.79 -4.84
N GLY A 187 6.94 18.50 -3.69
CA GLY A 187 6.76 19.27 -2.46
C GLY A 187 5.35 19.19 -1.85
N LEU A 188 4.48 18.35 -2.39
CA LEU A 188 3.12 18.15 -1.90
C LEU A 188 3.12 17.54 -0.50
N ARG A 189 2.07 17.81 0.26
CA ARG A 189 1.87 17.25 1.60
C ARG A 189 0.46 16.68 1.71
N TRP A 190 0.40 15.41 2.07
CA TRP A 190 -0.84 14.66 2.28
C TRP A 190 -0.97 14.28 3.75
N SER A 191 -2.15 14.50 4.33
CA SER A 191 -2.42 14.19 5.73
C SER A 191 -3.92 14.04 5.99
N TRP A 192 -4.30 13.42 7.10
CA TRP A 192 -5.68 13.47 7.56
C TRP A 192 -5.94 14.75 8.36
N ASP A 193 -6.97 15.51 7.98
CA ASP A 193 -7.46 16.65 8.74
C ASP A 193 -8.72 16.25 9.52
N GLY A 194 -8.56 16.04 10.82
CA GLY A 194 -9.67 15.61 11.69
C GLY A 194 -10.73 16.69 11.94
N ALA A 195 -10.42 17.97 11.74
CA ALA A 195 -11.41 19.05 11.87
C ALA A 195 -12.30 19.13 10.63
N LEU A 196 -11.69 18.90 9.46
CA LEU A 196 -12.43 18.80 8.21
C LEU A 196 -13.05 17.42 8.02
N ALA A 197 -12.55 16.37 8.66
CA ALA A 197 -12.87 14.98 8.33
C ALA A 197 -12.63 14.68 6.84
N ALA A 198 -11.44 15.06 6.37
CA ALA A 198 -11.02 14.94 4.97
C ALA A 198 -9.52 14.65 4.86
N VAL A 199 -9.13 14.02 3.75
CA VAL A 199 -7.73 13.95 3.34
C VAL A 199 -7.31 15.32 2.84
N ARG A 200 -6.32 15.93 3.49
CA ARG A 200 -5.78 17.23 3.17
C ARG A 200 -4.60 17.08 2.22
N GLY A 201 -4.77 17.57 0.99
CA GLY A 201 -3.69 17.75 0.02
C GLY A 201 -3.24 19.20 -0.02
N GLN A 202 -1.96 19.46 0.23
CA GLN A 202 -1.40 20.80 0.24
C GLN A 202 -0.30 20.94 -0.83
N GLY A 203 -0.56 21.86 -1.76
CA GLY A 203 0.37 22.34 -2.77
C GLY A 203 1.44 23.28 -2.23
N THR A 204 2.24 23.77 -3.14
CA THR A 204 3.39 24.63 -2.96
C THR A 204 3.06 26.07 -3.37
N THR A 205 4.07 26.91 -3.61
CA THR A 205 3.87 28.24 -4.22
C THR A 205 4.11 28.24 -5.73
N GLY A 206 4.31 27.05 -6.32
CA GLY A 206 4.47 26.85 -7.76
C GLY A 206 3.16 26.38 -8.41
N ASP A 207 3.22 26.04 -9.69
CA ASP A 207 2.07 25.45 -10.38
C ASP A 207 1.98 23.96 -10.02
N ASP A 208 0.97 23.57 -9.25
CA ASP A 208 0.83 22.17 -8.79
C ASP A 208 -0.27 21.39 -9.51
N LEU A 209 -0.10 20.07 -9.57
CA LEU A 209 -1.16 19.11 -9.90
C LEU A 209 -1.47 18.28 -8.66
N LEU A 210 -2.65 18.47 -8.09
CA LEU A 210 -3.16 17.66 -6.99
C LEU A 210 -4.30 16.79 -7.50
N THR A 211 -4.11 15.48 -7.45
CA THR A 211 -5.17 14.49 -7.65
C THR A 211 -5.46 13.88 -6.28
N GLY A 212 -6.67 14.08 -5.79
CA GLY A 212 -7.17 13.55 -4.53
C GLY A 212 -7.46 12.06 -4.61
N THR A 213 -8.08 11.56 -3.55
CA THR A 213 -8.28 10.15 -3.24
C THR A 213 -9.71 9.70 -3.56
N ALA A 214 -10.07 8.48 -3.16
CA ALA A 214 -11.47 8.05 -3.16
C ALA A 214 -12.21 8.46 -1.87
N HIS A 215 -11.47 8.96 -0.87
CA HIS A 215 -12.02 9.53 0.34
C HIS A 215 -12.43 10.98 0.06
N ARG A 216 -13.29 11.55 0.90
CA ARG A 216 -13.46 13.01 0.94
C ARG A 216 -12.12 13.74 1.09
N ASP A 217 -11.82 14.64 0.16
CA ASP A 217 -10.62 15.45 0.12
C ASP A 217 -10.85 16.94 0.44
N ALA A 218 -9.77 17.62 0.84
CA ALA A 218 -9.68 19.07 0.96
C ALA A 218 -8.37 19.52 0.31
N LEU A 219 -8.45 20.08 -0.90
CA LEU A 219 -7.27 20.36 -1.73
C LEU A 219 -6.91 21.84 -1.72
N PHE A 220 -5.66 22.15 -1.39
CA PHE A 220 -5.16 23.52 -1.26
C PHE A 220 -3.96 23.74 -2.19
N GLY A 221 -4.17 24.34 -3.37
CA GLY A 221 -3.09 24.65 -4.32
C GLY A 221 -2.12 25.76 -3.86
N ALA A 222 -2.56 26.63 -2.94
CA ALA A 222 -1.84 27.82 -2.49
C ALA A 222 -1.59 28.86 -3.61
N ALA A 223 -0.34 29.15 -4.00
CA ALA A 223 -0.06 30.19 -4.99
C ALA A 223 0.49 29.56 -6.26
N GLY A 224 0.09 30.06 -7.43
CA GLY A 224 0.45 29.44 -8.70
C GLY A 224 -0.78 29.24 -9.58
N ARG A 225 -0.60 28.51 -10.69
CA ARG A 225 -1.68 28.00 -11.53
C ARG A 225 -1.86 26.52 -11.28
N ASP A 226 -2.70 26.22 -10.29
CA ASP A 226 -2.90 24.85 -9.84
C ASP A 226 -4.01 24.14 -10.63
N LEU A 227 -3.85 22.83 -10.77
CA LEU A 227 -4.91 21.92 -11.19
C LEU A 227 -5.26 21.01 -10.01
N LEU A 228 -6.45 21.20 -9.45
CA LEU A 228 -6.98 20.40 -8.34
C LEU A 228 -8.09 19.48 -8.86
N GLN A 229 -7.93 18.18 -8.66
CA GLN A 229 -8.90 17.15 -9.01
C GLN A 229 -9.29 16.40 -7.74
N GLY A 230 -10.51 16.60 -7.23
CA GLY A 230 -10.97 16.05 -5.95
C GLY A 230 -10.92 14.53 -5.85
N GLY A 231 -11.33 13.83 -6.92
CA GLY A 231 -11.41 12.38 -6.92
C GLY A 231 -12.85 11.91 -6.71
N GLN A 232 -13.04 10.89 -5.87
CA GLN A 232 -14.38 10.50 -5.40
C GLN A 232 -14.63 11.07 -4.01
N GLY A 233 -15.89 11.07 -3.56
CA GLY A 233 -16.24 11.62 -2.24
C GLY A 233 -16.75 13.05 -2.31
N ASP A 234 -17.04 13.62 -1.14
CA ASP A 234 -17.64 14.94 -1.00
C ASP A 234 -16.55 16.01 -0.76
N ASP A 235 -15.81 16.35 -1.81
CA ASP A 235 -14.57 17.14 -1.75
C ASP A 235 -14.78 18.64 -1.51
N LEU A 236 -13.75 19.30 -0.94
CA LEU A 236 -13.67 20.74 -0.65
C LEU A 236 -12.53 21.45 -1.39
#